data_AF-A0A235F987-F1
#
_entry.id   AF-A0A235F987-F1
#
_cell.length_a   1.000
_cell.length_b   1.000
_cell.length_c   1.000
_cell.angle_alpha   90.00
_cell.angle_beta   90.00
_cell.angle_gamma   90.00
#
_symmetry.space_group_name_H-M   'P 1'
#
loop_
_entity.id
_entity.type
_entity.pdbx_description
1 polymer ?
#
loop_
_entity_poly.entity_id
_entity_poly.type
_entity_poly.pdbx_seq_one_letter_code
_entity_poly.pdbx_strand_id
1 'polypeptide(L)'
;MGRYRKLGTLFNRVFRNDYNANVDDMERDIDKFLADAAEAKTTATASDSKADSAVTTANNAKSKAETVQTQFDQVIAQAGSNNPEVVQARGTAVNLNARLNGVDAQLAENLTFQNQIDFVETLKKLSSLKKNMTLEVVYGTQRQFRVHTKHSETHASTRTFIKDANDDFIIDYGTYYGAVTKLDAQTNAFNYLSSTGAFTTTSAPHYWTAEIGATISGTFTGKRIDFTSWEENRGGIWEFVLDEGKPSEQRKTISVWAATAIVKQKTLFDNLQETTHTIKGIFKGADPLNPPSVAPARGWVYFGNTRPQDTLRTFYEYNESFTVNKLHDVEYSASNKEFAIELKPEGSAALHQFVPEHNATGTAFKVMEPILMADGKVVEWLSNSFFRNVEVIQLIQKVRGYHTSDMVNALVEITQYHTIKEGVCVHDTKIEFLRNTEVKYGYGVMIPYWTTFGKKVVSSTDKVYTVKTDNSKEYWSESNTKSFAIVNDVDSDERKDLAIAVTIEYFSKSMRKGEVGIGNPFTWIEHNPTRGKLYFASMQNVIVPAGYIWRIKSKRLTTYLPEVSKNIM
;
A
#
# COMPACT_ATOMS: atom_id res chain seq x y z
N MET A 1 -21.85 31.22 100.77
CA MET A 1 -22.83 31.79 101.72
C MET A 1 -22.22 31.84 103.11
N GLY A 2 -21.78 33.01 103.55
CA GLY A 2 -21.18 33.20 104.89
C GLY A 2 -20.11 34.29 104.99
N ARG A 3 -19.91 35.13 103.96
CA ARG A 3 -18.83 36.12 103.96
C ARG A 3 -19.24 37.45 104.60
N TYR A 4 -20.47 37.89 104.35
CA TYR A 4 -21.01 39.09 104.99
C TYR A 4 -21.60 38.77 106.36
N ARG A 5 -21.22 39.57 107.35
CA ARG A 5 -21.68 39.49 108.74
C ARG A 5 -23.18 39.75 108.82
N LYS A 6 -23.88 39.01 109.67
CA LYS A 6 -25.31 39.23 109.91
C LYS A 6 -25.48 40.48 110.79
N LEU A 7 -26.18 41.47 110.28
CA LEU A 7 -26.40 42.71 111.03
C LEU A 7 -27.31 42.46 112.25
N GLY A 8 -26.92 42.99 113.41
CA GLY A 8 -27.75 42.96 114.62
C GLY A 8 -29.04 43.76 114.48
N THR A 9 -30.08 43.45 115.26
CA THR A 9 -31.39 44.14 115.18
C THR A 9 -31.45 45.45 115.97
N LEU A 10 -30.47 45.70 116.85
CA LEU A 10 -30.36 46.92 117.64
C LEU A 10 -29.36 47.87 116.97
N PHE A 11 -29.81 49.09 116.68
CA PHE A 11 -28.96 50.16 116.12
C PHE A 11 -27.95 50.66 117.14
N ASN A 12 -26.84 49.92 117.27
CA ASN A 12 -25.77 50.19 118.20
C ASN A 12 -24.41 50.15 117.48
N ARG A 13 -23.33 50.28 118.27
CA ARG A 13 -21.96 50.25 117.75
C ARG A 13 -21.63 48.96 116.98
N VAL A 14 -22.18 47.82 117.39
CA VAL A 14 -21.93 46.52 116.74
C VAL A 14 -22.56 46.49 115.35
N PHE A 15 -23.82 46.91 115.21
CA PHE A 15 -24.49 47.03 113.91
C PHE A 15 -23.67 47.88 112.93
N ARG A 16 -23.20 49.06 113.37
CA ARG A 16 -22.44 49.98 112.52
C ARG A 16 -21.12 49.36 112.06
N ASN A 17 -20.41 48.69 112.97
CA ASN A 17 -19.14 48.05 112.64
C ASN A 17 -19.33 46.89 111.65
N ASP A 18 -20.35 46.07 111.84
CA ASP A 18 -20.64 44.95 110.94
C ASP A 18 -21.11 45.43 109.56
N TYR A 19 -21.91 46.52 109.52
CA TYR A 19 -22.32 47.16 108.27
C TYR A 19 -21.12 47.71 107.51
N ASN A 20 -20.27 48.52 108.15
CA ASN A 20 -19.09 49.07 107.51
C ASN A 20 -18.15 47.96 107.02
N ALA A 21 -17.92 46.93 107.83
CA ALA A 21 -17.06 45.83 107.44
C ALA A 21 -17.65 45.01 106.27
N ASN A 22 -18.98 44.90 106.15
CA ASN A 22 -19.62 44.29 104.99
C ASN A 22 -19.50 45.18 103.74
N VAL A 23 -19.58 46.51 103.89
CA VAL A 23 -19.35 47.46 102.78
C VAL A 23 -17.91 47.32 102.29
N ASP A 24 -16.92 47.34 103.20
CA ASP A 24 -15.51 47.15 102.86
C ASP A 24 -15.26 45.78 102.17
N ASP A 25 -15.94 44.72 102.65
CA ASP A 25 -15.87 43.40 102.03
C ASP A 25 -16.51 43.37 100.62
N MET A 26 -17.61 44.08 100.41
CA MET A 26 -18.26 44.22 99.09
C MET A 26 -17.40 45.02 98.12
N GLU A 27 -16.81 46.14 98.56
CA GLU A 27 -15.92 46.96 97.74
C GLU A 27 -14.71 46.14 97.28
N ARG A 28 -14.07 45.40 98.19
CA ARG A 28 -12.97 44.50 97.85
C ARG A 28 -13.36 43.39 96.89
N ASP A 29 -14.57 42.84 97.00
CA ASP A 29 -15.05 41.80 96.08
C ASP A 29 -15.40 42.38 94.70
N ILE A 30 -15.91 43.61 94.64
CA ILE A 30 -16.12 44.34 93.39
C ILE A 30 -14.78 44.61 92.71
N ASP A 31 -13.77 45.11 93.44
CA ASP A 31 -12.44 45.37 92.92
C ASP A 31 -11.79 44.10 92.39
N LYS A 32 -11.90 42.99 93.13
CA LYS A 32 -11.42 41.69 92.67
C LYS A 32 -12.15 41.23 91.40
N PHE A 33 -13.48 41.34 91.35
CA PHE A 33 -14.25 40.95 90.17
C PHE A 33 -13.88 41.79 88.95
N LEU A 34 -13.64 43.09 89.12
CA LEU A 34 -13.18 43.97 88.06
C LEU A 34 -11.77 43.59 87.57
N ALA A 35 -10.87 43.23 88.48
CA ALA A 35 -9.53 42.74 88.13
C ALA A 35 -9.60 41.41 87.37
N ASP A 36 -10.36 40.43 87.87
CA ASP A 36 -10.55 39.13 87.23
C ASP A 36 -11.19 39.29 85.83
N ALA A 37 -12.17 40.20 85.69
CA ALA A 37 -12.81 40.51 84.41
C ALA A 37 -11.84 41.18 83.42
N ALA A 38 -10.97 42.06 83.90
CA ALA A 38 -9.94 42.70 83.07
C ALA A 38 -8.88 41.71 82.59
N GLU A 39 -8.46 40.77 83.44
CA GLU A 39 -7.55 39.69 83.09
C GLU A 39 -8.19 38.72 82.08
N ALA A 40 -9.45 38.33 82.31
CA ALA A 40 -10.21 37.49 81.39
C ALA A 40 -10.35 38.14 80.01
N LYS A 41 -10.64 39.45 79.95
CA LYS A 41 -10.71 40.22 78.70
C LYS A 41 -9.36 40.20 77.96
N THR A 42 -8.26 40.41 78.69
CA THR A 42 -6.91 40.39 78.11
C THR A 42 -6.56 39.00 77.55
N THR A 43 -6.91 37.94 78.29
CA THR A 43 -6.71 36.55 77.85
C THR A 43 -7.55 36.21 76.61
N ALA A 44 -8.80 36.68 76.55
CA ALA A 44 -9.67 36.51 75.40
C ALA A 44 -9.10 37.21 74.16
N THR A 45 -8.70 38.48 74.30
CA THR A 45 -8.08 39.25 73.19
C THR A 45 -6.77 38.61 72.69
N ALA A 46 -5.95 38.08 73.59
CA ALA A 46 -4.73 37.35 73.20
C ALA A 46 -5.05 36.03 72.47
N SER A 47 -6.15 35.36 72.83
CA SER A 47 -6.60 34.13 72.18
C SER A 47 -7.16 34.40 70.78
N ASP A 48 -7.97 35.45 70.61
CA ASP A 48 -8.47 35.89 69.31
C ASP A 48 -7.31 36.23 68.36
N SER A 49 -6.32 36.97 68.85
CA SER A 49 -5.12 37.32 68.06
C SER A 49 -4.34 36.08 67.58
N LYS A 50 -4.27 35.03 68.42
CA LYS A 50 -3.65 33.74 68.05
C LYS A 50 -4.49 32.98 67.03
N ALA A 51 -5.82 33.00 67.15
CA ALA A 51 -6.72 32.38 66.20
C ALA A 51 -6.60 33.03 64.81
N ASP A 52 -6.57 34.36 64.75
CA ASP A 52 -6.39 35.12 63.50
C ASP A 52 -5.05 34.80 62.82
N SER A 53 -3.99 34.68 63.62
CA SER A 53 -2.66 34.29 63.14
C SER A 53 -2.65 32.86 62.57
N ALA A 54 -3.37 31.93 63.21
CA ALA A 54 -3.50 30.55 62.75
C ALA A 54 -4.28 30.45 61.43
N VAL A 55 -5.40 31.19 61.30
CA VAL A 55 -6.18 31.28 60.05
C VAL A 55 -5.34 31.85 58.92
N THR A 56 -4.61 32.93 59.18
CA THR A 56 -3.69 33.54 58.20
C THR A 56 -2.63 32.53 57.74
N THR A 57 -2.04 31.79 58.68
CA THR A 57 -1.03 30.75 58.37
C THR A 57 -1.62 29.62 57.53
N ALA A 58 -2.83 29.15 57.87
CA ALA A 58 -3.52 28.10 57.13
C ALA A 58 -3.86 28.52 55.70
N ASN A 59 -4.33 29.76 55.49
CA ASN A 59 -4.63 30.29 54.17
C ASN A 59 -3.37 30.42 53.31
N ASN A 60 -2.26 30.89 53.89
CA ASN A 60 -0.97 30.95 53.19
C ASN A 60 -0.47 29.55 52.79
N ALA A 61 -0.62 28.56 53.68
CA ALA A 61 -0.25 27.17 53.37
C ALA A 61 -1.11 26.59 52.23
N LYS A 62 -2.41 26.87 52.22
CA LYS A 62 -3.33 26.48 51.15
C LYS A 62 -2.92 27.08 49.80
N SER A 63 -2.74 28.40 49.72
CA SER A 63 -2.32 29.05 48.46
C SER A 63 -0.97 28.55 47.98
N LYS A 64 -0.02 28.26 48.90
CA LYS A 64 1.27 27.68 48.53
C LYS A 64 1.12 26.27 47.97
N ALA A 65 0.27 25.43 48.56
CA ALA A 65 -0.02 24.09 48.05
C ALA A 65 -0.65 24.12 46.65
N GLU A 66 -1.65 24.99 46.43
CA GLU A 66 -2.30 25.19 45.12
C GLU A 66 -1.28 25.67 44.05
N THR A 67 -0.37 26.56 44.43
CA THR A 67 0.71 27.05 43.55
C THR A 67 1.69 25.91 43.21
N VAL A 68 2.12 25.12 44.20
CA VAL A 68 3.03 23.98 43.97
C VAL A 68 2.39 22.93 43.07
N GLN A 69 1.11 22.61 43.26
CA GLN A 69 0.39 21.69 42.38
C GLN A 69 0.37 22.20 40.94
N THR A 70 0.03 23.47 40.74
CA THR A 70 0.02 24.11 39.41
C THR A 70 1.40 24.07 38.75
N GLN A 71 2.46 24.37 39.51
CA GLN A 71 3.84 24.30 39.01
C GLN A 71 4.26 22.87 38.67
N PHE A 72 3.86 21.89 39.48
CA PHE A 72 4.13 20.47 39.25
C PHE A 72 3.47 19.97 37.96
N ASP A 73 2.20 20.31 37.75
CA ASP A 73 1.45 19.97 36.53
C ASP A 73 2.08 20.61 35.28
N GLN A 74 2.56 21.86 35.40
CA GLN A 74 3.31 22.53 34.33
C GLN A 74 4.66 21.86 34.04
N VAL A 75 5.41 21.45 35.07
CA VAL A 75 6.69 20.73 34.90
C VAL A 75 6.49 19.38 34.20
N ILE A 76 5.43 18.65 34.56
CA ILE A 76 5.10 17.38 33.89
C ILE A 76 4.71 17.59 32.42
N ALA A 77 3.95 18.65 32.12
CA ALA A 77 3.43 18.89 30.77
C ALA A 77 4.43 19.56 29.81
N GLN A 78 5.32 20.43 30.32
CA GLN A 78 6.14 21.32 29.49
C GLN A 78 7.65 21.02 29.55
N ALA A 79 8.17 20.55 30.68
CA ALA A 79 9.56 20.13 30.75
C ALA A 79 9.66 18.69 30.23
N GLY A 80 10.62 18.41 29.35
CA GLY A 80 10.91 17.06 28.87
C GLY A 80 11.48 16.17 29.97
N SER A 81 10.73 15.96 31.06
CA SER A 81 11.19 15.37 32.31
C SER A 81 11.72 13.95 32.10
N ASN A 82 12.65 13.56 32.97
CA ASN A 82 13.27 12.23 33.00
C ASN A 82 12.36 11.17 33.64
N ASN A 83 11.07 11.47 33.89
CA ASN A 83 10.14 10.47 34.40
C ASN A 83 10.01 9.36 33.35
N PRO A 84 10.38 8.10 33.68
CA PRO A 84 10.36 7.00 32.72
C PRO A 84 9.00 6.82 32.03
N GLU A 85 7.89 7.06 32.72
CA GLU A 85 6.54 6.96 32.15
C GLU A 85 6.25 8.08 31.15
N VAL A 86 6.68 9.32 31.43
CA VAL A 86 6.52 10.46 30.50
C VAL A 86 7.44 10.32 29.30
N VAL A 87 8.66 9.78 29.49
CA VAL A 87 9.60 9.47 28.40
C VAL A 87 9.06 8.34 27.52
N GLN A 88 8.51 7.29 28.12
CA GLN A 88 7.86 6.20 27.39
C GLN A 88 6.59 6.69 26.67
N ALA A 89 5.79 7.52 27.32
CA ALA A 89 4.56 8.07 26.75
C ALA A 89 4.83 9.09 25.65
N ARG A 90 5.86 9.96 25.72
CA ARG A 90 6.16 10.89 24.61
C ARG A 90 6.76 10.17 23.40
N GLY A 91 7.39 9.01 23.60
CA GLY A 91 8.11 8.29 22.55
C GLY A 91 9.23 9.15 21.94
N THR A 92 9.18 9.38 20.63
CA THR A 92 10.15 10.21 19.90
C THR A 92 9.78 11.70 19.87
N ALA A 93 8.65 12.11 20.43
CA ALA A 93 8.24 13.52 20.45
C ALA A 93 9.08 14.34 21.44
N VAL A 94 9.32 15.61 21.12
CA VAL A 94 10.13 16.54 21.94
C VAL A 94 9.57 16.66 23.37
N ASN A 95 8.24 16.66 23.51
CA ASN A 95 7.54 16.53 24.79
C ASN A 95 6.17 15.84 24.59
N LEU A 96 5.51 15.49 25.70
CA LEU A 96 4.22 14.80 25.67
C LEU A 96 3.12 15.66 25.01
N ASN A 97 3.15 16.98 25.23
CA ASN A 97 2.19 17.91 24.62
C ASN A 97 2.28 17.89 23.08
N ALA A 98 3.49 17.85 22.51
CA ALA A 98 3.68 17.72 21.07
C ALA A 98 3.12 16.41 20.51
N ARG A 99 3.25 15.30 21.27
CA ARG A 99 2.62 14.03 20.89
C ARG A 99 1.09 14.13 20.93
N LEU A 100 0.52 14.67 22.02
CA LEU A 100 -0.93 14.79 22.19
C LEU A 100 -1.55 15.71 21.13
N ASN A 101 -0.96 16.87 20.87
CA ASN A 101 -1.39 17.75 19.78
C ASN A 101 -1.32 17.05 18.42
N GLY A 102 -0.30 16.19 18.21
CA GLY A 102 -0.20 15.37 17.01
C GLY A 102 -1.32 14.32 16.89
N VAL A 103 -1.74 13.71 18.01
CA VAL A 103 -2.87 12.77 18.06
C VAL A 103 -4.20 13.51 17.83
N ASP A 104 -4.40 14.67 18.46
CA ASP A 104 -5.60 15.48 18.29
C ASP A 104 -5.75 15.99 16.85
N ALA A 105 -4.64 16.40 16.22
CA ALA A 105 -4.61 16.76 14.81
C ALA A 105 -4.97 15.56 13.91
N GLN A 106 -4.46 14.36 14.21
CA GLN A 106 -4.83 13.14 13.48
C GLN A 106 -6.31 12.76 13.68
N LEU A 107 -6.86 12.96 14.88
CA LEU A 107 -8.26 12.66 15.18
C LEU A 107 -9.21 13.67 14.51
N ALA A 108 -8.88 14.97 14.55
CA ALA A 108 -9.61 16.02 13.86
C ALA A 108 -9.55 15.84 12.32
N GLU A 109 -8.40 15.37 11.81
CA GLU A 109 -8.25 14.98 10.41
C GLU A 109 -9.17 13.80 10.06
N ASN A 110 -9.16 12.74 10.87
CA ASN A 110 -10.03 11.59 10.67
C ASN A 110 -11.49 12.02 10.63
N LEU A 111 -11.95 12.90 11.52
CA LEU A 111 -13.33 13.42 11.51
C LEU A 111 -13.66 14.23 10.24
N THR A 112 -12.71 15.05 9.75
CA THR A 112 -12.89 15.86 8.53
C THR A 112 -13.06 15.00 7.28
N PHE A 113 -12.31 13.89 7.20
CA PHE A 113 -12.27 13.04 6.03
C PHE A 113 -13.16 11.79 6.15
N GLN A 114 -13.59 11.38 7.34
CA GLN A 114 -14.44 10.20 7.55
C GLN A 114 -15.79 10.31 6.87
N ASN A 115 -16.36 11.52 6.79
CA ASN A 115 -17.66 11.75 6.17
C ASN A 115 -17.60 11.85 4.63
N GLN A 116 -16.39 11.89 4.05
CA GLN A 116 -16.22 11.90 2.61
C GLN A 116 -16.25 10.48 2.04
N ILE A 117 -16.98 10.31 0.93
CA ILE A 117 -17.09 9.05 0.19
C ILE A 117 -15.69 8.55 -0.22
N ASP A 118 -15.43 7.26 0.00
CA ASP A 118 -14.28 6.55 -0.57
C ASP A 118 -14.76 5.85 -1.84
N PHE A 119 -14.50 6.45 -3.01
CA PHE A 119 -15.00 5.92 -4.27
C PHE A 119 -14.34 4.58 -4.63
N VAL A 120 -13.11 4.32 -4.18
CA VAL A 120 -12.45 3.04 -4.41
C VAL A 120 -13.19 1.93 -3.67
N GLU A 121 -13.47 2.11 -2.37
CA GLU A 121 -14.19 1.12 -1.58
C GLU A 121 -15.66 0.99 -2.00
N THR A 122 -16.33 2.10 -2.32
CA THR A 122 -17.72 2.07 -2.81
C THR A 122 -17.81 1.29 -4.11
N LEU A 123 -16.98 1.61 -5.11
CA LEU A 123 -17.03 0.92 -6.39
C LEU A 123 -16.56 -0.52 -6.31
N LYS A 124 -15.57 -0.82 -5.47
CA LYS A 124 -15.16 -2.20 -5.21
C LYS A 124 -16.32 -3.04 -4.69
N LYS A 125 -17.11 -2.52 -3.72
CA LYS A 125 -18.27 -3.23 -3.15
C LYS A 125 -19.39 -3.46 -4.17
N LEU A 126 -19.60 -2.52 -5.07
CA LEU A 126 -20.66 -2.61 -6.09
C LEU A 126 -20.24 -3.46 -7.29
N SER A 127 -18.94 -3.52 -7.59
CA SER A 127 -18.40 -4.22 -8.75
C SER A 127 -18.46 -5.74 -8.63
N SER A 128 -18.53 -6.43 -9.77
CA SER A 128 -18.48 -7.90 -9.88
C SER A 128 -17.06 -8.45 -10.01
N LEU A 129 -16.05 -7.73 -9.49
CA LEU A 129 -14.64 -8.10 -9.65
C LEU A 129 -14.39 -9.50 -9.11
N LYS A 130 -13.74 -10.34 -9.92
CA LYS A 130 -13.24 -11.62 -9.44
C LYS A 130 -12.08 -11.34 -8.47
N LYS A 131 -12.10 -12.01 -7.32
CA LYS A 131 -11.06 -11.85 -6.28
C LYS A 131 -9.67 -12.16 -6.82
N ASN A 132 -9.62 -13.20 -7.63
CA ASN A 132 -8.41 -13.73 -8.23
C ASN A 132 -8.07 -12.97 -9.52
N MET A 133 -6.82 -12.55 -9.62
CA MET A 133 -6.26 -11.84 -10.76
C MET A 133 -5.36 -12.76 -11.57
N THR A 134 -4.83 -12.23 -12.66
CA THR A 134 -3.80 -12.87 -13.46
C THR A 134 -2.64 -11.91 -13.64
N LEU A 135 -1.42 -12.41 -13.47
CA LEU A 135 -0.17 -11.69 -13.68
C LEU A 135 0.48 -12.20 -14.96
N GLU A 136 0.68 -11.31 -15.93
CA GLU A 136 1.48 -11.57 -17.14
C GLU A 136 2.81 -10.81 -17.02
N VAL A 137 3.92 -11.54 -16.98
CA VAL A 137 5.27 -10.96 -17.11
C VAL A 137 5.66 -10.97 -18.57
N VAL A 138 6.04 -9.81 -19.10
CA VAL A 138 6.47 -9.65 -20.48
C VAL A 138 7.97 -9.43 -20.50
N TYR A 139 8.69 -10.42 -21.03
CA TYR A 139 10.13 -10.40 -21.17
C TYR A 139 10.56 -9.36 -22.21
N GLY A 140 11.55 -8.56 -21.84
CA GLY A 140 12.11 -7.52 -22.67
C GLY A 140 13.00 -6.60 -21.87
N THR A 141 13.64 -5.65 -22.55
CA THR A 141 14.56 -4.69 -21.94
C THR A 141 13.88 -3.73 -20.96
N GLN A 142 12.56 -3.50 -21.12
CA GLN A 142 11.78 -2.53 -20.35
C GLN A 142 11.06 -3.11 -19.12
N ARG A 143 11.38 -4.34 -18.69
CA ARG A 143 10.80 -4.99 -17.49
C ARG A 143 9.32 -4.67 -17.29
N GLN A 144 8.48 -5.32 -18.06
CA GLN A 144 7.06 -5.04 -18.10
C GLN A 144 6.28 -6.17 -17.43
N PHE A 145 5.24 -5.83 -16.68
CA PHE A 145 4.21 -6.80 -16.31
C PHE A 145 2.83 -6.17 -16.42
N ARG A 146 1.82 -7.03 -16.54
CA ARG A 146 0.42 -6.66 -16.62
C ARG A 146 -0.35 -7.44 -15.58
N VAL A 147 -1.34 -6.77 -15.02
CA VAL A 147 -2.30 -7.37 -14.11
C VAL A 147 -3.66 -7.32 -14.75
N HIS A 148 -4.23 -8.49 -15.00
CA HIS A 148 -5.58 -8.63 -15.53
C HIS A 148 -6.56 -8.88 -14.39
N THR A 149 -7.57 -8.04 -14.30
CA THR A 149 -8.70 -8.22 -13.37
C THR A 149 -9.96 -8.47 -14.18
N LYS A 150 -10.53 -9.66 -14.05
CA LYS A 150 -11.76 -10.03 -14.76
C LYS A 150 -12.98 -9.36 -14.13
N HIS A 151 -13.81 -8.73 -14.97
CA HIS A 151 -15.15 -8.24 -14.62
C HIS A 151 -16.21 -9.30 -14.92
N SER A 152 -15.94 -10.13 -15.93
CA SER A 152 -16.73 -11.30 -16.34
C SER A 152 -15.82 -12.34 -17.00
N GLU A 153 -16.37 -13.45 -17.50
CA GLU A 153 -15.58 -14.43 -18.27
C GLU A 153 -15.11 -13.90 -19.63
N THR A 154 -15.79 -12.87 -20.14
CA THR A 154 -15.53 -12.31 -21.48
C THR A 154 -14.84 -10.96 -21.45
N HIS A 155 -14.65 -10.33 -20.27
CA HIS A 155 -14.08 -9.00 -20.16
C HIS A 155 -13.18 -8.82 -18.94
N ALA A 156 -12.10 -8.05 -19.11
CA ALA A 156 -11.14 -7.74 -18.07
C ALA A 156 -10.58 -6.32 -18.22
N SER A 157 -10.17 -5.71 -17.11
CA SER A 157 -9.24 -4.58 -17.12
C SER A 157 -7.82 -5.08 -17.05
N THR A 158 -6.92 -4.42 -17.76
CA THR A 158 -5.49 -4.73 -17.78
C THR A 158 -4.71 -3.50 -17.34
N ARG A 159 -4.10 -3.56 -16.15
CA ARG A 159 -3.19 -2.54 -15.63
C ARG A 159 -1.76 -2.92 -16.00
N THR A 160 -1.03 -2.01 -16.65
CA THR A 160 0.34 -2.24 -17.11
C THR A 160 1.32 -1.48 -16.23
N PHE A 161 2.42 -2.15 -15.89
CA PHE A 161 3.58 -1.56 -15.24
C PHE A 161 4.80 -1.75 -16.14
N ILE A 162 5.57 -0.68 -16.34
CA ILE A 162 6.71 -0.70 -17.25
C ILE A 162 7.82 0.21 -16.75
N LYS A 163 9.07 -0.20 -16.94
CA LYS A 163 10.25 0.64 -16.76
C LYS A 163 10.34 1.62 -17.94
N ASP A 164 10.66 2.88 -17.68
CA ASP A 164 11.07 3.77 -18.76
C ASP A 164 12.37 3.23 -19.42
N ALA A 165 12.65 3.62 -20.66
CA ALA A 165 13.89 3.24 -21.31
C ALA A 165 15.12 3.82 -20.60
N ASN A 166 14.97 5.02 -20.02
CA ASN A 166 16.06 5.84 -19.50
C ASN A 166 16.13 5.87 -17.96
N ASP A 167 15.02 5.60 -17.28
CA ASP A 167 14.91 5.48 -15.81
C ASP A 167 14.75 4.03 -15.38
N ASP A 168 15.30 3.64 -14.23
CA ASP A 168 15.04 2.32 -13.61
C ASP A 168 13.75 2.26 -12.78
N PHE A 169 13.02 3.37 -12.66
CA PHE A 169 11.73 3.41 -11.98
C PHE A 169 10.64 2.77 -12.85
N ILE A 170 9.91 1.81 -12.30
CA ILE A 170 8.79 1.14 -12.96
C ILE A 170 7.51 1.89 -12.60
N ILE A 171 6.89 2.53 -13.58
CA ILE A 171 5.66 3.32 -13.41
C ILE A 171 4.41 2.45 -13.59
N ASP A 172 3.33 2.81 -12.90
CA ASP A 172 1.97 2.43 -13.24
C ASP A 172 1.60 3.10 -14.57
N TYR A 173 1.87 2.40 -15.67
CA TYR A 173 1.82 2.94 -17.02
C TYR A 173 0.40 3.36 -17.40
N GLY A 174 -0.60 2.54 -17.08
CA GLY A 174 -2.00 2.80 -17.41
C GLY A 174 -2.85 1.55 -17.39
N THR A 175 -4.16 1.76 -17.55
CA THR A 175 -5.18 0.71 -17.51
C THR A 175 -6.09 0.84 -18.72
N TYR A 176 -6.38 -0.29 -19.37
CA TYR A 176 -7.39 -0.38 -20.41
C TYR A 176 -8.42 -1.47 -20.08
N TYR A 177 -9.59 -1.38 -20.70
CA TYR A 177 -10.65 -2.38 -20.65
C TYR A 177 -10.73 -3.12 -21.99
N GLY A 178 -10.98 -4.43 -21.95
CA GLY A 178 -11.03 -5.22 -23.17
C GLY A 178 -11.71 -6.58 -23.04
N ALA A 179 -11.89 -7.21 -24.20
CA ALA A 179 -12.46 -8.53 -24.35
C ALA A 179 -11.41 -9.62 -24.08
N VAL A 180 -11.79 -10.65 -23.33
CA VAL A 180 -10.97 -11.81 -23.02
C VAL A 180 -11.06 -12.81 -24.17
N THR A 181 -9.92 -13.15 -24.77
CA THR A 181 -9.79 -14.26 -25.72
C THR A 181 -8.97 -15.36 -25.08
N LYS A 182 -9.60 -16.52 -24.89
CA LYS A 182 -8.95 -17.70 -24.33
C LYS A 182 -7.92 -18.24 -25.31
N LEU A 183 -6.79 -18.70 -24.78
CA LEU A 183 -5.69 -19.30 -25.50
C LEU A 183 -5.20 -20.53 -24.75
N ASP A 184 -4.62 -21.49 -25.45
CA ASP A 184 -3.76 -22.50 -24.84
C ASP A 184 -2.32 -22.00 -24.91
N ALA A 185 -1.75 -21.61 -23.77
CA ALA A 185 -0.36 -21.19 -23.70
C ALA A 185 0.50 -22.33 -23.18
N GLN A 186 1.68 -22.48 -23.78
CA GLN A 186 2.71 -23.34 -23.22
C GLN A 186 3.18 -22.73 -21.90
N THR A 187 2.98 -23.43 -20.79
CA THR A 187 3.37 -22.99 -19.44
C THR A 187 4.68 -23.59 -18.97
N ASN A 188 5.07 -24.74 -19.50
CA ASN A 188 6.30 -25.40 -19.10
C ASN A 188 6.86 -26.28 -20.23
N ALA A 189 8.17 -26.55 -20.18
CA ALA A 189 8.84 -27.52 -21.03
C ALA A 189 9.87 -28.27 -20.19
N PHE A 190 9.81 -29.61 -20.19
CA PHE A 190 10.64 -30.44 -19.32
C PHE A 190 11.03 -31.76 -19.98
N ASN A 191 12.18 -32.29 -19.62
CA ASN A 191 12.56 -33.64 -20.02
C ASN A 191 11.86 -34.67 -19.13
N TYR A 192 11.75 -35.93 -19.59
CA TYR A 192 11.26 -37.00 -18.71
C TYR A 192 12.10 -37.07 -17.42
N LEU A 193 11.43 -37.40 -16.31
CA LEU A 193 12.03 -37.45 -14.97
C LEU A 193 12.79 -38.75 -14.73
N SER A 194 12.31 -39.86 -15.28
CA SER A 194 12.92 -41.17 -15.15
C SER A 194 12.68 -42.04 -16.39
N SER A 195 13.50 -43.07 -16.54
CA SER A 195 13.40 -44.06 -17.61
C SER A 195 13.79 -45.45 -17.12
N THR A 196 13.27 -46.50 -17.76
CA THR A 196 13.70 -47.90 -17.57
C THR A 196 14.12 -48.52 -18.90
N GLY A 197 15.00 -49.53 -18.85
CA GLY A 197 15.62 -50.12 -20.03
C GLY A 197 16.86 -49.36 -20.52
N ALA A 198 17.49 -49.86 -21.57
CA ALA A 198 18.72 -49.31 -22.13
C ALA A 198 18.43 -48.17 -23.12
N PHE A 199 18.97 -46.98 -22.83
CA PHE A 199 18.94 -45.82 -23.73
C PHE A 199 20.33 -45.47 -24.26
N THR A 200 20.42 -45.23 -25.56
CA THR A 200 21.60 -44.66 -26.19
C THR A 200 21.54 -43.15 -26.10
N THR A 201 22.52 -42.56 -25.44
CA THR A 201 22.62 -41.11 -25.17
C THR A 201 23.74 -40.41 -25.94
N THR A 202 24.53 -41.16 -26.71
CA THR A 202 25.68 -40.65 -27.48
C THR A 202 25.30 -39.66 -28.58
N SER A 203 24.02 -39.63 -28.98
CA SER A 203 23.49 -38.76 -30.03
C SER A 203 22.68 -37.59 -29.47
N ALA A 204 23.08 -37.05 -28.32
CA ALA A 204 22.42 -35.90 -27.69
C ALA A 204 22.15 -34.75 -28.69
N PRO A 205 20.93 -34.17 -28.70
CA PRO A 205 19.80 -34.37 -27.77
C PRO A 205 18.84 -35.49 -28.19
N HIS A 206 19.18 -36.28 -29.20
CA HIS A 206 18.33 -37.36 -29.73
C HIS A 206 18.68 -38.67 -29.03
N TYR A 207 17.99 -38.93 -27.92
CA TYR A 207 18.13 -40.21 -27.22
C TYR A 207 17.21 -41.24 -27.85
N TRP A 208 17.57 -42.52 -27.75
CA TRP A 208 16.73 -43.60 -28.24
C TRP A 208 16.95 -44.90 -27.50
N THR A 209 15.97 -45.79 -27.60
CA THR A 209 16.06 -47.18 -27.14
C THR A 209 15.65 -48.12 -28.27
N ALA A 210 16.20 -49.33 -28.29
CA ALA A 210 15.70 -50.45 -29.10
C ALA A 210 15.05 -51.54 -28.24
N GLU A 211 15.03 -51.36 -26.92
CA GLU A 211 14.49 -52.34 -25.98
C GLU A 211 12.97 -52.20 -25.88
N ILE A 212 12.24 -53.15 -26.45
CA ILE A 212 10.78 -53.20 -26.32
C ILE A 212 10.41 -53.32 -24.83
N GLY A 213 9.55 -52.43 -24.36
CA GLY A 213 9.15 -52.34 -22.95
C GLY A 213 9.91 -51.29 -22.14
N ALA A 214 10.98 -50.69 -22.69
CA ALA A 214 11.63 -49.54 -22.08
C ALA A 214 10.63 -48.39 -21.87
N THR A 215 10.77 -47.65 -20.76
CA THR A 215 9.84 -46.59 -20.41
C THR A 215 10.51 -45.24 -20.22
N ILE A 216 9.72 -44.18 -20.36
CA ILE A 216 10.00 -42.82 -19.86
C ILE A 216 8.83 -42.37 -19.01
N SER A 217 9.05 -41.57 -17.97
CA SER A 217 7.98 -41.11 -17.08
C SER A 217 8.18 -39.67 -16.60
N GLY A 218 7.08 -39.00 -16.29
CA GLY A 218 7.08 -37.62 -15.80
C GLY A 218 5.75 -37.23 -15.15
N THR A 219 5.71 -35.99 -14.64
CA THR A 219 4.50 -35.37 -14.09
C THR A 219 4.37 -33.96 -14.62
N PHE A 220 3.14 -33.50 -14.84
CA PHE A 220 2.86 -32.12 -15.25
C PHE A 220 1.55 -31.64 -14.64
N THR A 221 1.32 -30.33 -14.59
CA THR A 221 0.06 -29.75 -14.12
C THR A 221 -0.54 -28.91 -15.22
N GLY A 222 -1.48 -29.46 -15.98
CA GLY A 222 -2.07 -28.69 -17.07
C GLY A 222 -3.18 -29.38 -17.83
N LYS A 223 -3.69 -28.69 -18.85
CA LYS A 223 -4.83 -29.13 -19.67
C LYS A 223 -4.43 -29.84 -20.95
N ARG A 224 -3.17 -29.73 -21.35
CA ARG A 224 -2.62 -30.41 -22.53
C ARG A 224 -1.14 -30.71 -22.33
N ILE A 225 -0.69 -31.80 -22.92
CA ILE A 225 0.72 -32.18 -23.00
C ILE A 225 1.09 -32.62 -24.41
N ASP A 226 2.19 -32.09 -24.92
CA ASP A 226 2.80 -32.50 -26.18
C ASP A 226 4.11 -33.26 -25.93
N PHE A 227 4.48 -34.15 -26.85
CA PHE A 227 5.71 -34.93 -26.85
C PHE A 227 6.57 -34.55 -28.05
N THR A 228 7.87 -34.37 -27.80
CA THR A 228 8.87 -34.06 -28.82
C THR A 228 9.81 -35.23 -29.03
N SER A 229 9.98 -35.61 -30.29
CA SER A 229 10.85 -36.71 -30.70
C SER A 229 11.64 -36.36 -31.96
N TRP A 230 12.79 -37.01 -32.10
CA TRP A 230 13.43 -37.15 -33.40
C TRP A 230 12.72 -38.25 -34.17
N GLU A 231 12.31 -37.98 -35.39
CA GLU A 231 11.66 -38.95 -36.25
C GLU A 231 12.57 -39.25 -37.44
N GLU A 232 12.77 -40.53 -37.75
CA GLU A 232 13.51 -40.97 -38.94
C GLU A 232 13.00 -42.34 -39.40
N ASN A 233 13.54 -42.87 -40.49
CA ASN A 233 13.00 -44.07 -41.13
C ASN A 233 13.26 -45.38 -40.36
N ARG A 234 13.93 -45.32 -39.20
CA ARG A 234 14.06 -46.44 -38.23
C ARG A 234 13.13 -46.28 -37.03
N GLY A 235 12.32 -45.23 -37.00
CA GLY A 235 11.44 -44.92 -35.88
C GLY A 235 10.43 -46.04 -35.61
N GLY A 236 10.17 -46.28 -34.34
CA GLY A 236 9.14 -47.20 -33.88
C GLY A 236 7.91 -46.48 -33.31
N ILE A 237 7.23 -47.16 -32.38
CA ILE A 237 6.04 -46.63 -31.71
C ILE A 237 6.25 -46.53 -30.19
N TRP A 238 5.76 -45.43 -29.62
CA TRP A 238 5.52 -45.25 -28.20
C TRP A 238 4.03 -45.38 -27.88
N GLU A 239 3.69 -46.07 -26.79
CA GLU A 239 2.37 -45.98 -26.14
C GLU A 239 2.51 -45.11 -24.90
N PHE A 240 1.82 -43.97 -24.87
CA PHE A 240 1.73 -43.10 -23.72
C PHE A 240 0.49 -43.41 -22.91
N VAL A 241 0.64 -43.52 -21.59
CA VAL A 241 -0.43 -43.70 -20.61
C VAL A 241 -0.44 -42.48 -19.71
N LEU A 242 -1.58 -41.80 -19.66
CA LEU A 242 -1.87 -40.72 -18.73
C LEU A 242 -2.58 -41.31 -17.51
N ASP A 243 -2.15 -40.97 -16.29
CA ASP A 243 -2.84 -41.33 -15.05
C ASP A 243 -3.15 -42.82 -14.89
N GLU A 244 -2.15 -43.67 -15.17
CA GLU A 244 -2.24 -45.13 -15.07
C GLU A 244 -2.86 -45.58 -13.73
N GLY A 245 -3.91 -46.42 -13.80
CA GLY A 245 -4.65 -46.96 -12.67
C GLY A 245 -5.72 -46.03 -12.07
N LYS A 246 -5.92 -44.81 -12.59
CA LYS A 246 -6.97 -43.88 -12.15
C LYS A 246 -8.20 -43.94 -13.07
N PRO A 247 -9.38 -43.48 -12.60
CA PRO A 247 -10.55 -43.30 -13.48
C PRO A 247 -10.33 -42.34 -14.65
N SER A 248 -9.32 -41.46 -14.56
CA SER A 248 -8.90 -40.53 -15.62
C SER A 248 -7.88 -41.12 -16.59
N GLU A 249 -7.59 -42.43 -16.52
CA GLU A 249 -6.58 -43.07 -17.38
C GLU A 249 -6.92 -42.87 -18.86
N GLN A 250 -5.93 -42.42 -19.63
CA GLN A 250 -6.01 -42.32 -21.09
C GLN A 250 -4.77 -42.92 -21.74
N ARG A 251 -4.92 -43.46 -22.96
CA ARG A 251 -3.81 -44.05 -23.72
C ARG A 251 -3.72 -43.45 -25.10
N LYS A 252 -2.50 -43.22 -25.58
CA LYS A 252 -2.25 -42.75 -26.95
C LYS A 252 -0.97 -43.30 -27.52
N THR A 253 -1.05 -43.75 -28.75
CA THR A 253 0.07 -44.28 -29.50
C THR A 253 0.64 -43.23 -30.44
N ILE A 254 1.97 -43.03 -30.42
CA ILE A 254 2.68 -42.11 -31.30
C ILE A 254 3.78 -42.87 -32.04
N SER A 255 3.73 -42.81 -33.37
CA SER A 255 4.84 -43.20 -34.21
C SER A 255 5.91 -42.11 -34.23
N VAL A 256 7.17 -42.52 -34.11
CA VAL A 256 8.34 -41.66 -34.30
C VAL A 256 9.06 -42.00 -35.61
N TRP A 257 8.34 -42.59 -36.57
CA TRP A 257 8.84 -42.82 -37.92
C TRP A 257 8.65 -41.60 -38.81
N ALA A 258 9.66 -41.30 -39.63
CA ALA A 258 9.54 -40.36 -40.74
C ALA A 258 10.46 -40.76 -41.90
N ALA A 259 10.01 -40.60 -43.15
CA ALA A 259 10.83 -40.90 -44.32
C ALA A 259 12.15 -40.09 -44.35
N THR A 260 12.07 -38.82 -43.93
CA THR A 260 13.20 -37.91 -43.77
C THR A 260 13.34 -37.55 -42.30
N ALA A 261 14.59 -37.49 -41.83
CA ALA A 261 14.87 -37.24 -40.43
C ALA A 261 14.47 -35.81 -40.02
N ILE A 262 13.67 -35.67 -38.95
CA ILE A 262 13.08 -34.39 -38.52
C ILE A 262 12.73 -34.42 -37.03
N VAL A 263 12.81 -33.27 -36.35
CA VAL A 263 12.21 -33.14 -35.01
C VAL A 263 10.73 -32.78 -35.16
N LYS A 264 9.85 -33.51 -34.49
CA LYS A 264 8.43 -33.16 -34.39
C LYS A 264 7.96 -33.11 -32.95
N GLN A 265 7.08 -32.15 -32.70
CA GLN A 265 6.25 -32.06 -31.51
C GLN A 265 4.83 -32.52 -31.88
N LYS A 266 4.28 -33.46 -31.12
CA LYS A 266 2.94 -34.02 -31.34
C LYS A 266 2.14 -33.93 -30.04
N THR A 267 0.88 -33.50 -30.15
CA THR A 267 -0.03 -33.52 -29.01
C THR A 267 -0.30 -34.93 -28.56
N LEU A 268 -0.08 -35.19 -27.27
CA LEU A 268 -0.45 -36.45 -26.65
C LEU A 268 -1.88 -36.37 -26.16
N PHE A 269 -2.13 -35.56 -25.14
CA PHE A 269 -3.44 -35.42 -24.53
C PHE A 269 -3.83 -33.96 -24.49
N ASP A 270 -5.10 -33.66 -24.71
CA ASP A 270 -5.68 -32.32 -24.65
C ASP A 270 -7.01 -32.35 -23.88
N ASN A 271 -7.59 -31.16 -23.68
CA ASN A 271 -8.86 -30.99 -22.96
C ASN A 271 -8.90 -31.67 -21.57
N LEU A 272 -7.74 -31.76 -20.92
CA LEU A 272 -7.63 -32.32 -19.58
C LEU A 272 -8.15 -31.35 -18.53
N GLN A 273 -8.56 -31.88 -17.39
CA GLN A 273 -8.79 -31.06 -16.20
C GLN A 273 -7.46 -30.47 -15.74
N GLU A 274 -7.46 -29.24 -15.24
CA GLU A 274 -6.22 -28.62 -14.76
C GLU A 274 -5.82 -29.17 -13.39
N THR A 275 -5.11 -30.29 -13.40
CA THR A 275 -4.64 -30.99 -12.21
C THR A 275 -3.24 -31.55 -12.43
N THR A 276 -2.60 -32.09 -11.39
CA THR A 276 -1.34 -32.81 -11.56
C THR A 276 -1.61 -34.19 -12.16
N HIS A 277 -1.10 -34.39 -13.37
CA HIS A 277 -1.15 -35.62 -14.12
C HIS A 277 0.19 -36.37 -14.05
N THR A 278 0.09 -37.69 -14.14
CA THR A 278 1.24 -38.58 -14.36
C THR A 278 1.26 -39.03 -15.81
N ILE A 279 2.44 -39.12 -16.42
CA ILE A 279 2.59 -39.63 -17.78
C ILE A 279 3.69 -40.68 -17.87
N LYS A 280 3.44 -41.76 -18.61
CA LYS A 280 4.37 -42.85 -18.85
C LYS A 280 4.35 -43.25 -20.32
N GLY A 281 5.49 -43.13 -21.01
CA GLY A 281 5.68 -43.66 -22.35
C GLY A 281 6.31 -45.04 -22.30
N ILE A 282 5.80 -45.99 -23.08
CA ILE A 282 6.31 -47.37 -23.19
C ILE A 282 6.68 -47.63 -24.64
N PHE A 283 7.93 -48.00 -24.92
CA PHE A 283 8.36 -48.31 -26.29
C PHE A 283 7.81 -49.66 -26.71
N LYS A 284 7.03 -49.69 -27.80
CA LYS A 284 6.32 -50.88 -28.28
C LYS A 284 7.06 -51.61 -29.42
N GLY A 285 8.20 -51.08 -29.88
CA GLY A 285 8.94 -51.64 -30.99
C GLY A 285 8.57 -51.00 -32.33
N ALA A 286 8.56 -51.80 -33.40
CA ALA A 286 8.30 -51.33 -34.76
C ALA A 286 6.90 -50.75 -34.92
N ASP A 287 6.78 -49.73 -35.77
CA ASP A 287 5.49 -49.24 -36.26
C ASP A 287 4.95 -50.22 -37.32
N PRO A 288 3.79 -50.88 -37.12
CA PRO A 288 3.24 -51.82 -38.09
C PRO A 288 2.77 -51.14 -39.38
N LEU A 289 2.47 -49.83 -39.34
CA LEU A 289 2.04 -49.06 -40.52
C LEU A 289 3.23 -48.42 -41.24
N ASN A 290 4.34 -48.20 -40.55
CA ASN A 290 5.57 -47.66 -41.12
C ASN A 290 6.79 -48.47 -40.66
N PRO A 291 7.02 -49.67 -41.24
CA PRO A 291 8.12 -50.53 -40.82
C PRO A 291 9.48 -49.80 -40.90
N PRO A 292 10.38 -50.02 -39.93
CA PRO A 292 11.69 -49.39 -39.96
C PRO A 292 12.51 -49.91 -41.16
N SER A 293 13.32 -49.02 -41.75
CA SER A 293 14.21 -49.34 -42.88
C SER A 293 15.20 -50.45 -42.56
N VAL A 294 15.54 -50.62 -41.28
CA VAL A 294 16.37 -51.71 -40.76
C VAL A 294 16.02 -51.96 -39.29
N ALA A 295 16.07 -53.23 -38.86
CA ALA A 295 15.91 -53.60 -37.46
C ALA A 295 17.21 -53.34 -36.64
N PRO A 296 17.10 -53.06 -35.32
CA PRO A 296 15.87 -52.88 -34.56
C PRO A 296 15.24 -51.48 -34.77
N ALA A 297 13.92 -51.40 -34.55
CA ALA A 297 13.22 -50.12 -34.48
C ALA A 297 13.75 -49.27 -33.31
N ARG A 298 13.67 -47.95 -33.45
CA ARG A 298 14.16 -46.99 -32.45
C ARG A 298 13.02 -46.18 -31.84
N GLY A 299 12.92 -46.25 -30.52
CA GLY A 299 12.09 -45.38 -29.69
C GLY A 299 12.80 -44.06 -29.44
N TRP A 300 12.80 -43.18 -30.43
CA TRP A 300 13.42 -41.86 -30.32
C TRP A 300 12.65 -40.96 -29.36
N VAL A 301 13.39 -40.18 -28.57
CA VAL A 301 12.89 -39.15 -27.65
C VAL A 301 13.84 -37.96 -27.70
N TYR A 302 13.32 -36.73 -27.59
CA TYR A 302 14.17 -35.56 -27.47
C TYR A 302 14.51 -35.31 -25.99
N PHE A 303 15.79 -35.18 -25.65
CA PHE A 303 16.27 -34.85 -24.31
C PHE A 303 17.23 -33.66 -24.40
N GLY A 304 16.67 -32.46 -24.30
CA GLY A 304 17.43 -31.22 -24.47
C GLY A 304 18.14 -30.75 -23.21
N ASN A 305 18.70 -29.54 -23.26
CA ASN A 305 19.58 -28.97 -22.23
C ASN A 305 20.85 -29.77 -21.95
N THR A 306 21.18 -30.74 -22.81
CA THR A 306 22.46 -31.47 -22.76
C THR A 306 23.59 -30.58 -23.27
N ARG A 307 23.27 -29.62 -24.15
CA ARG A 307 24.16 -28.54 -24.61
C ARG A 307 23.39 -27.20 -24.60
N PRO A 308 24.08 -26.05 -24.51
CA PRO A 308 23.44 -24.73 -24.43
C PRO A 308 22.48 -24.41 -25.57
N GLN A 309 22.73 -24.93 -26.77
CA GLN A 309 21.90 -24.73 -27.95
C GLN A 309 20.63 -25.62 -28.02
N ASP A 310 20.51 -26.62 -27.15
CA ASP A 310 19.39 -27.57 -27.18
C ASP A 310 18.19 -26.97 -26.43
N THR A 311 17.41 -26.15 -27.14
CA THR A 311 16.27 -25.39 -26.59
C THR A 311 15.00 -26.22 -26.41
N LEU A 312 14.89 -27.37 -27.08
CA LEU A 312 13.69 -28.22 -26.97
C LEU A 312 13.74 -29.16 -25.77
N ARG A 313 12.59 -29.71 -25.37
CA ARG A 313 12.44 -30.65 -24.24
C ARG A 313 11.58 -31.85 -24.62
N THR A 314 11.63 -32.93 -23.84
CA THR A 314 10.80 -34.13 -24.11
C THR A 314 9.31 -33.81 -24.14
N PHE A 315 8.83 -33.05 -23.16
CA PHE A 315 7.44 -32.73 -22.98
C PHE A 315 7.21 -31.22 -22.91
N TYR A 316 6.04 -30.81 -23.39
CA TYR A 316 5.56 -29.43 -23.35
C TYR A 316 4.18 -29.40 -22.70
N GLU A 317 4.07 -28.65 -21.61
CA GLU A 317 2.83 -28.47 -20.86
C GLU A 317 2.10 -27.23 -21.36
N TYR A 318 0.78 -27.37 -21.51
CA TYR A 318 -0.11 -26.30 -21.92
C TYR A 318 -1.25 -26.13 -20.92
N ASN A 319 -1.62 -24.88 -20.72
CA ASN A 319 -2.64 -24.45 -19.77
C ASN A 319 -3.51 -23.34 -20.39
N GLU A 320 -4.72 -23.19 -19.87
CA GLU A 320 -5.63 -22.13 -20.31
C GLU A 320 -5.06 -20.77 -19.90
N SER A 321 -4.63 -20.00 -20.89
CA SER A 321 -4.27 -18.59 -20.78
C SER A 321 -5.34 -17.74 -21.44
N PHE A 322 -5.15 -16.43 -21.41
CA PHE A 322 -5.95 -15.52 -22.21
C PHE A 322 -5.17 -14.27 -22.56
N THR A 323 -5.55 -13.66 -23.68
CA THR A 323 -5.20 -12.27 -23.98
C THR A 323 -6.40 -11.38 -23.75
N VAL A 324 -6.13 -10.11 -23.45
CA VAL A 324 -7.17 -9.08 -23.35
C VAL A 324 -7.03 -8.17 -24.56
N ASN A 325 -7.95 -8.32 -25.52
CA ASN A 325 -8.04 -7.47 -26.70
C ASN A 325 -8.63 -6.12 -26.27
N LYS A 326 -7.81 -5.07 -26.37
CA LYS A 326 -8.19 -3.73 -25.93
C LYS A 326 -9.41 -3.22 -26.71
N LEU A 327 -10.44 -2.80 -25.97
CA LEU A 327 -11.61 -2.10 -26.52
C LEU A 327 -11.55 -0.61 -26.18
N HIS A 328 -11.21 -0.27 -24.94
CA HIS A 328 -11.19 1.11 -24.46
C HIS A 328 -9.95 1.39 -23.63
N ASP A 329 -9.25 2.46 -23.97
CA ASP A 329 -8.27 3.05 -23.07
C ASP A 329 -8.98 3.85 -21.96
N VAL A 330 -8.54 3.69 -20.71
CA VAL A 330 -9.22 4.26 -19.53
C VAL A 330 -8.28 5.22 -18.79
N GLU A 331 -7.26 4.70 -18.12
CA GLU A 331 -6.18 5.53 -17.56
C GLU A 331 -5.15 5.86 -18.65
N TYR A 332 -4.70 7.12 -18.67
CA TYR A 332 -3.76 7.57 -19.70
C TYR A 332 -2.39 6.94 -19.53
N SER A 333 -1.80 6.49 -20.64
CA SER A 333 -0.50 5.86 -20.73
C SER A 333 0.65 6.86 -20.60
N ALA A 334 1.86 6.43 -20.20
CA ALA A 334 3.06 7.28 -20.20
C ALA A 334 2.93 8.58 -19.37
N SER A 335 2.20 8.52 -18.26
CA SER A 335 2.17 9.57 -17.25
C SER A 335 2.33 8.94 -15.89
N ASN A 336 3.28 9.47 -15.10
CA ASN A 336 3.46 9.09 -13.70
C ASN A 336 2.14 9.33 -12.95
N LYS A 337 1.74 8.35 -12.14
CA LYS A 337 0.48 8.35 -11.36
C LYS A 337 0.77 8.49 -9.88
N GLU A 338 1.89 7.96 -9.44
CA GLU A 338 2.36 7.89 -8.07
C GLU A 338 2.78 9.28 -7.59
N PHE A 339 3.74 9.88 -8.29
CA PHE A 339 4.28 11.22 -8.00
C PHE A 339 5.12 11.75 -9.17
N ALA A 340 5.44 13.04 -9.15
CA ALA A 340 6.49 13.65 -9.97
C ALA A 340 7.00 14.93 -9.27
N ILE A 341 8.32 15.13 -9.24
CA ILE A 341 8.94 16.28 -8.59
C ILE A 341 9.93 16.95 -9.54
N GLU A 342 9.70 18.22 -9.87
CA GLU A 342 10.63 19.08 -10.61
C GLU A 342 11.58 19.74 -9.61
N LEU A 343 12.84 19.31 -9.57
CA LEU A 343 13.80 19.65 -8.53
C LEU A 343 15.21 19.95 -9.06
N LYS A 344 16.03 20.59 -8.24
CA LYS A 344 17.47 20.79 -8.44
C LYS A 344 18.19 20.95 -7.09
N PRO A 345 19.53 20.83 -7.03
CA PRO A 345 20.27 21.15 -5.81
C PRO A 345 20.05 22.61 -5.39
N GLU A 346 19.91 22.88 -4.09
CA GLU A 346 19.82 24.25 -3.56
C GLU A 346 21.03 25.09 -4.02
N GLY A 347 20.77 26.30 -4.51
CA GLY A 347 21.78 27.24 -5.00
C GLY A 347 22.32 26.93 -6.41
N SER A 348 21.87 25.85 -7.05
CA SER A 348 22.29 25.52 -8.42
C SER A 348 21.73 26.51 -9.44
N ALA A 349 22.56 26.92 -10.40
CA ALA A 349 22.15 27.73 -11.56
C ALA A 349 21.45 26.90 -12.66
N ALA A 350 21.43 25.57 -12.55
CA ALA A 350 20.73 24.71 -13.50
C ALA A 350 19.21 24.93 -13.47
N LEU A 351 18.54 24.58 -14.57
CA LEU A 351 17.08 24.49 -14.60
C LEU A 351 16.61 23.34 -13.72
N HIS A 352 15.36 23.38 -13.28
CA HIS A 352 14.78 22.25 -12.54
C HIS A 352 14.50 21.08 -13.49
N GLN A 353 14.53 19.87 -12.97
CA GLN A 353 14.27 18.66 -13.75
C GLN A 353 13.34 17.70 -13.00
N PHE A 354 12.47 17.01 -13.75
CA PHE A 354 11.57 16.02 -13.18
C PHE A 354 12.27 14.73 -12.76
N VAL A 355 11.90 14.27 -11.57
CA VAL A 355 12.19 12.94 -11.03
C VAL A 355 10.85 12.27 -10.65
N PRO A 356 10.53 11.07 -11.18
CA PRO A 356 11.20 10.38 -12.29
C PRO A 356 11.12 11.20 -13.59
N GLU A 357 11.86 10.78 -14.60
CA GLU A 357 12.05 11.46 -15.89
C GLU A 357 10.74 11.77 -16.67
N HIS A 358 10.72 12.93 -17.34
CA HIS A 358 9.66 13.35 -18.27
C HIS A 358 10.19 13.73 -19.69
N ASN A 359 11.51 13.74 -19.90
CA ASN A 359 12.14 14.41 -21.05
C ASN A 359 13.26 13.60 -21.73
N ALA A 360 13.09 12.28 -21.86
CA ALA A 360 14.05 11.40 -22.53
C ALA A 360 15.46 11.40 -21.90
N THR A 361 15.59 11.83 -20.63
CA THR A 361 16.86 11.88 -19.90
C THR A 361 16.70 11.31 -18.49
N GLY A 362 17.40 10.21 -18.21
CA GLY A 362 17.29 9.46 -16.96
C GLY A 362 17.63 10.28 -15.72
N THR A 363 16.75 10.24 -14.72
CA THR A 363 16.90 10.89 -13.43
C THR A 363 16.66 9.96 -12.23
N ALA A 364 16.10 8.77 -12.41
CA ALA A 364 15.81 7.82 -11.33
C ALA A 364 16.48 6.46 -11.57
N PHE A 365 17.50 6.13 -10.79
CA PHE A 365 18.29 4.89 -10.96
C PHE A 365 18.17 3.96 -9.76
N LYS A 366 18.18 2.65 -10.01
CA LYS A 366 17.92 1.65 -8.97
C LYS A 366 18.99 1.62 -7.88
N VAL A 367 18.53 1.53 -6.63
CA VAL A 367 19.35 1.18 -5.47
C VAL A 367 19.38 -0.34 -5.28
N MET A 368 18.31 -1.02 -5.67
CA MET A 368 18.19 -2.47 -5.68
C MET A 368 17.39 -2.93 -6.91
N GLU A 369 17.55 -4.19 -7.30
CA GLU A 369 16.67 -4.77 -8.31
C GLU A 369 15.19 -4.73 -7.84
N PRO A 370 14.25 -4.30 -8.69
CA PRO A 370 12.83 -4.30 -8.36
C PRO A 370 12.34 -5.74 -8.14
N ILE A 371 11.65 -5.95 -7.03
CA ILE A 371 11.11 -7.26 -6.65
C ILE A 371 9.64 -7.29 -7.04
N LEU A 372 9.28 -8.17 -7.96
CA LEU A 372 7.90 -8.52 -8.28
C LEU A 372 7.52 -9.77 -7.48
N MET A 373 6.36 -9.76 -6.85
CA MET A 373 5.83 -10.89 -6.08
C MET A 373 4.39 -11.21 -6.49
N ALA A 374 4.06 -12.49 -6.47
CA ALA A 374 2.71 -13.04 -6.58
C ALA A 374 2.47 -13.96 -5.38
N ASP A 375 1.46 -13.65 -4.57
CA ASP A 375 1.08 -14.39 -3.35
C ASP A 375 2.27 -14.63 -2.40
N GLY A 376 3.10 -13.60 -2.22
CA GLY A 376 4.28 -13.63 -1.36
C GLY A 376 5.49 -14.37 -1.93
N LYS A 377 5.41 -14.90 -3.15
CA LYS A 377 6.53 -15.54 -3.85
C LYS A 377 7.16 -14.58 -4.86
N VAL A 378 8.48 -14.53 -4.90
CA VAL A 378 9.22 -13.73 -5.90
C VAL A 378 8.98 -14.30 -7.29
N VAL A 379 8.67 -13.42 -8.23
CA VAL A 379 8.50 -13.72 -9.65
C VAL A 379 9.73 -13.21 -10.40
N GLU A 380 10.37 -14.09 -11.16
CA GLU A 380 11.56 -13.74 -11.94
C GLU A 380 11.20 -13.04 -13.25
N TRP A 381 12.07 -12.12 -13.69
CA TRP A 381 11.93 -11.36 -14.94
C TRP A 381 12.61 -12.05 -16.15
N LEU A 382 12.84 -13.37 -16.09
CA LEU A 382 13.72 -14.08 -17.03
C LEU A 382 13.04 -14.53 -18.32
N SER A 383 11.71 -14.59 -18.34
CA SER A 383 10.94 -15.06 -19.48
C SER A 383 9.52 -14.50 -19.47
N ASN A 384 8.83 -14.61 -20.61
CA ASN A 384 7.38 -14.43 -20.62
C ASN A 384 6.77 -15.46 -19.67
N SER A 385 5.90 -15.02 -18.77
CA SER A 385 5.29 -15.92 -17.78
C SER A 385 3.89 -15.46 -17.46
N PHE A 386 3.00 -16.42 -17.18
CA PHE A 386 1.58 -16.17 -16.99
C PHE A 386 1.09 -16.90 -15.75
N PHE A 387 0.81 -16.15 -14.69
CA PHE A 387 0.37 -16.67 -13.40
C PHE A 387 -1.12 -16.41 -13.22
N ARG A 388 -1.87 -17.46 -12.95
CA ARG A 388 -3.32 -17.42 -12.77
C ARG A 388 -3.67 -17.51 -11.28
N ASN A 389 -4.90 -17.12 -10.98
CA ASN A 389 -5.45 -17.22 -9.63
C ASN A 389 -4.63 -16.51 -8.55
N VAL A 390 -4.01 -15.38 -8.91
CA VAL A 390 -3.16 -14.62 -8.00
C VAL A 390 -4.05 -13.72 -7.12
N GLU A 391 -3.94 -13.84 -5.81
CA GLU A 391 -4.73 -13.04 -4.86
C GLU A 391 -4.10 -11.67 -4.62
N VAL A 392 -2.77 -11.63 -4.51
CA VAL A 392 -2.01 -10.42 -4.22
C VAL A 392 -0.77 -10.34 -5.11
N ILE A 393 -0.62 -9.19 -5.78
CA ILE A 393 0.57 -8.88 -6.58
C ILE A 393 1.26 -7.69 -5.94
N GLN A 394 2.58 -7.75 -5.79
CA GLN A 394 3.36 -6.65 -5.22
C GLN A 394 4.57 -6.32 -6.08
N LEU A 395 4.81 -5.03 -6.30
CA LEU A 395 6.06 -4.51 -6.84
C LEU A 395 6.73 -3.68 -5.75
N ILE A 396 7.96 -4.04 -5.41
CA ILE A 396 8.81 -3.30 -4.48
C ILE A 396 9.99 -2.77 -5.27
N GLN A 397 10.20 -1.45 -5.21
CA GLN A 397 11.33 -0.82 -5.86
C GLN A 397 11.92 0.28 -4.99
N LYS A 398 13.23 0.45 -5.12
CA LYS A 398 13.98 1.51 -4.44
C LYS A 398 14.95 2.14 -5.43
N VAL A 399 14.80 3.45 -5.65
CA VAL A 399 15.59 4.23 -6.62
C VAL A 399 16.15 5.49 -5.97
N ARG A 400 17.18 6.07 -6.57
CA ARG A 400 17.69 7.40 -6.25
C ARG A 400 17.41 8.36 -7.39
N GLY A 401 16.91 9.53 -7.04
CA GLY A 401 16.69 10.65 -7.94
C GLY A 401 17.91 11.55 -8.02
N TYR A 402 18.33 11.89 -9.23
CA TYR A 402 19.47 12.75 -9.53
C TYR A 402 19.03 13.91 -10.41
N HIS A 403 19.82 14.98 -10.38
CA HIS A 403 19.74 16.03 -11.38
C HIS A 403 20.76 15.73 -12.48
N THR A 404 20.44 15.95 -13.76
CA THR A 404 21.35 15.62 -14.87
C THR A 404 22.70 16.33 -14.84
N SER A 405 22.78 17.50 -14.21
CA SER A 405 24.05 18.21 -14.00
C SER A 405 24.89 17.66 -12.85
N ASP A 406 24.35 16.77 -12.01
CA ASP A 406 25.02 16.17 -10.86
C ASP A 406 24.54 14.72 -10.67
N MET A 407 25.07 13.84 -11.53
CA MET A 407 24.76 12.40 -11.52
C MET A 407 25.54 11.62 -10.45
N VAL A 408 26.37 12.30 -9.66
CA VAL A 408 27.17 11.70 -8.58
C VAL A 408 26.42 11.80 -7.25
N ASN A 409 25.77 12.93 -6.99
CA ASN A 409 25.08 13.18 -5.73
C ASN A 409 23.56 13.16 -5.90
N ALA A 410 22.93 12.09 -5.40
CA ALA A 410 21.48 11.98 -5.39
C ALA A 410 20.83 13.08 -4.55
N LEU A 411 19.66 13.54 -5.02
CA LEU A 411 18.82 14.53 -4.33
C LEU A 411 17.76 13.86 -3.48
N VAL A 412 17.21 12.74 -3.95
CA VAL A 412 16.17 11.99 -3.23
C VAL A 412 16.43 10.49 -3.29
N GLU A 413 15.98 9.77 -2.26
CA GLU A 413 15.82 8.32 -2.28
C GLU A 413 14.33 7.99 -2.21
N ILE A 414 13.85 7.19 -3.15
CA ILE A 414 12.44 6.83 -3.31
C ILE A 414 12.31 5.33 -3.04
N THR A 415 11.46 4.98 -2.08
CA THR A 415 11.00 3.60 -1.86
C THR A 415 9.53 3.53 -2.20
N GLN A 416 9.15 2.64 -3.12
CA GLN A 416 7.79 2.49 -3.61
C GLN A 416 7.33 1.05 -3.44
N TYR A 417 6.13 0.90 -2.89
CA TYR A 417 5.37 -0.33 -2.89
C TYR A 417 4.13 -0.13 -3.73
N HIS A 418 3.92 -1.00 -4.72
CA HIS A 418 2.62 -1.18 -5.35
C HIS A 418 2.06 -2.50 -4.85
N THR A 419 0.87 -2.48 -4.24
CA THR A 419 0.17 -3.71 -3.85
C THR A 419 -1.17 -3.76 -4.55
N ILE A 420 -1.40 -4.80 -5.34
CA ILE A 420 -2.63 -4.99 -6.09
C ILE A 420 -3.36 -6.17 -5.49
N LYS A 421 -4.63 -5.97 -5.14
CA LYS A 421 -5.52 -6.98 -4.58
C LYS A 421 -6.95 -6.69 -5.02
N GLU A 422 -7.63 -7.71 -5.56
CA GLU A 422 -9.02 -7.59 -6.03
C GLU A 422 -9.21 -6.38 -6.99
N GLY A 423 -8.24 -6.17 -7.89
CA GLY A 423 -8.23 -5.05 -8.85
C GLY A 423 -7.84 -3.67 -8.30
N VAL A 424 -7.80 -3.50 -6.97
CA VAL A 424 -7.36 -2.24 -6.34
C VAL A 424 -5.84 -2.20 -6.28
N CYS A 425 -5.23 -1.16 -6.83
CA CYS A 425 -3.80 -0.88 -6.72
C CYS A 425 -3.56 0.17 -5.63
N VAL A 426 -2.79 -0.19 -4.60
CA VAL A 426 -2.32 0.71 -3.56
C VAL A 426 -0.91 1.18 -3.92
N HIS A 427 -0.72 2.48 -4.02
CA HIS A 427 0.58 3.14 -4.12
C HIS A 427 0.99 3.59 -2.72
N ASP A 428 2.10 3.08 -2.19
CA ASP A 428 2.71 3.52 -0.93
C ASP A 428 4.15 3.96 -1.19
N THR A 429 4.38 5.28 -1.15
CA THR A 429 5.62 5.94 -1.53
C THR A 429 6.26 6.59 -0.30
N LYS A 430 7.56 6.37 -0.12
CA LYS A 430 8.42 7.16 0.77
C LYS A 430 9.48 7.86 -0.09
N ILE A 431 9.56 9.18 0.02
CA ILE A 431 10.60 10.01 -0.63
C ILE A 431 11.40 10.69 0.47
N GLU A 432 12.70 10.40 0.53
CA GLU A 432 13.64 10.99 1.47
C GLU A 432 14.56 11.96 0.73
N PHE A 433 14.60 13.21 1.16
CA PHE A 433 15.50 14.21 0.59
C PHE A 433 16.89 14.04 1.19
N LEU A 434 17.87 13.71 0.36
CA LEU A 434 19.23 13.38 0.81
C LEU A 434 20.08 14.63 1.01
N ARG A 435 19.68 15.74 0.38
CA ARG A 435 20.37 17.04 0.40
C ARG A 435 19.33 18.16 0.35
N ASN A 436 19.74 19.36 0.74
CA ASN A 436 18.88 20.53 0.52
C ASN A 436 18.58 20.67 -0.98
N THR A 437 17.30 20.77 -1.30
CA THR A 437 16.80 20.66 -2.66
C THR A 437 15.79 21.76 -2.92
N GLU A 438 15.97 22.51 -4.00
CA GLU A 438 14.95 23.43 -4.51
C GLU A 438 13.93 22.62 -5.32
N VAL A 439 12.66 22.67 -4.91
CA VAL A 439 11.53 22.05 -5.59
C VAL A 439 10.65 23.12 -6.20
N LYS A 440 10.53 23.11 -7.52
CA LYS A 440 9.65 24.02 -8.25
C LYS A 440 8.21 23.53 -8.25
N TYR A 441 8.01 22.24 -8.54
CA TYR A 441 6.71 21.56 -8.40
C TYR A 441 6.90 20.15 -7.86
N GLY A 442 6.04 19.75 -6.92
CA GLY A 442 5.95 18.37 -6.45
C GLY A 442 4.50 17.94 -6.42
N TYR A 443 4.17 16.91 -7.18
CA TYR A 443 2.83 16.35 -7.26
C TYR A 443 2.76 15.02 -6.52
N GLY A 444 1.95 14.96 -5.48
CA GLY A 444 1.61 13.71 -4.80
C GLY A 444 0.33 13.18 -5.41
N VAL A 445 0.38 12.04 -6.09
CA VAL A 445 -0.75 11.47 -6.85
C VAL A 445 -1.14 12.33 -8.06
N MET A 446 -1.30 11.71 -9.23
CA MET A 446 -1.87 12.34 -10.42
C MET A 446 -2.86 11.40 -11.07
N ILE A 447 -4.00 11.90 -11.54
CA ILE A 447 -5.05 11.04 -12.11
C ILE A 447 -5.22 11.34 -13.60
N PRO A 448 -4.36 10.75 -14.46
CA PRO A 448 -4.46 10.95 -15.89
C PRO A 448 -5.42 9.91 -16.51
N TYR A 449 -6.32 10.37 -17.36
CA TYR A 449 -7.32 9.54 -18.04
C TYR A 449 -7.51 9.98 -19.49
N TRP A 450 -7.99 9.07 -20.32
CA TRP A 450 -8.31 9.38 -21.70
C TRP A 450 -9.62 10.16 -21.79
N THR A 451 -9.62 11.27 -22.52
CA THR A 451 -10.84 12.08 -22.76
C THR A 451 -11.86 11.38 -23.65
N THR A 452 -11.44 10.35 -24.39
CA THR A 452 -12.36 9.45 -25.10
C THR A 452 -13.27 8.71 -24.12
N PHE A 453 -12.77 8.40 -22.93
CA PHE A 453 -13.53 7.79 -21.83
C PHE A 453 -14.11 8.85 -20.87
N GLY A 454 -13.27 9.57 -20.13
CA GLY A 454 -13.70 10.39 -18.99
C GLY A 454 -14.37 11.68 -19.42
N LYS A 455 -15.64 11.86 -19.04
CA LYS A 455 -16.47 13.04 -19.36
C LYS A 455 -16.78 13.90 -18.13
N LYS A 456 -16.78 13.27 -16.96
CA LYS A 456 -16.99 13.94 -15.67
C LYS A 456 -15.98 13.49 -14.63
N VAL A 457 -15.63 14.41 -13.74
CA VAL A 457 -14.92 14.12 -12.50
C VAL A 457 -15.84 14.44 -11.33
N VAL A 458 -16.07 13.46 -10.46
CA VAL A 458 -16.86 13.60 -9.24
C VAL A 458 -15.90 13.57 -8.05
N SER A 459 -16.04 14.53 -7.16
CA SER A 459 -15.28 14.64 -5.91
C SER A 459 -16.05 14.00 -4.75
N SER A 460 -15.33 13.60 -3.70
CA SER A 460 -15.94 13.09 -2.46
C SER A 460 -16.63 14.16 -1.59
N THR A 461 -16.73 15.38 -2.12
CA THR A 461 -17.43 16.56 -1.59
C THR A 461 -18.63 16.93 -2.46
N ASP A 462 -19.09 15.98 -3.28
CA ASP A 462 -20.27 16.07 -4.16
C ASP A 462 -20.19 17.15 -5.25
N LYS A 463 -18.99 17.67 -5.54
CA LYS A 463 -18.75 18.51 -6.73
C LYS A 463 -18.55 17.64 -7.95
N VAL A 464 -19.17 18.08 -9.05
CA VAL A 464 -19.09 17.45 -10.37
C VAL A 464 -18.48 18.45 -11.34
N TYR A 465 -17.44 18.01 -12.04
CA TYR A 465 -16.68 18.80 -13.00
C TYR A 465 -16.80 18.19 -14.39
N THR A 466 -17.13 19.02 -15.38
CA THR A 466 -17.17 18.60 -16.79
C THR A 466 -15.77 18.66 -17.39
N VAL A 467 -15.39 17.60 -18.08
CA VAL A 467 -14.11 17.53 -18.78
C VAL A 467 -14.17 18.31 -20.09
N LYS A 468 -13.17 19.15 -20.33
CA LYS A 468 -13.01 19.94 -21.55
C LYS A 468 -11.88 19.35 -22.40
N THR A 469 -11.80 19.80 -23.65
CA THR A 469 -10.79 19.34 -24.64
C THR A 469 -10.05 20.52 -25.28
N ASP A 470 -9.97 21.65 -24.58
CA ASP A 470 -9.56 22.97 -25.09
C ASP A 470 -8.13 23.40 -24.69
N ASN A 471 -7.32 22.50 -24.13
CA ASN A 471 -5.99 22.79 -23.58
C ASN A 471 -5.99 23.74 -22.37
N SER A 472 -7.14 23.97 -21.73
CA SER A 472 -7.23 24.84 -20.56
C SER A 472 -6.76 24.16 -19.27
N LYS A 473 -6.44 24.98 -18.27
CA LYS A 473 -6.26 24.54 -16.88
C LYS A 473 -7.39 25.11 -16.06
N GLU A 474 -8.04 24.26 -15.28
CA GLU A 474 -9.11 24.66 -14.38
C GLU A 474 -8.68 24.39 -12.94
N TYR A 475 -8.58 25.47 -12.17
CA TYR A 475 -8.10 25.46 -10.80
C TYR A 475 -9.27 25.37 -9.83
N TRP A 476 -9.20 24.44 -8.89
CA TRP A 476 -10.29 24.20 -7.95
C TRP A 476 -9.98 24.80 -6.58
N SER A 477 -10.99 25.42 -5.97
CA SER A 477 -10.91 25.92 -4.59
C SER A 477 -10.96 24.80 -3.55
N GLU A 478 -11.31 23.58 -3.97
CA GLU A 478 -11.36 22.40 -3.11
C GLU A 478 -9.95 21.95 -2.70
N SER A 479 -9.58 22.28 -1.46
CA SER A 479 -8.29 21.90 -0.86
C SER A 479 -8.38 20.65 0.03
N ASN A 480 -9.59 20.14 0.28
CA ASN A 480 -9.87 19.08 1.25
C ASN A 480 -10.65 17.92 0.65
N THR A 481 -10.35 17.51 -0.58
CA THR A 481 -11.05 16.41 -1.24
C THR A 481 -10.13 15.20 -1.34
N LYS A 482 -10.46 14.12 -0.62
CA LYS A 482 -9.59 12.94 -0.53
C LYS A 482 -9.80 11.92 -1.65
N SER A 483 -10.95 11.94 -2.31
CA SER A 483 -11.36 10.87 -3.21
C SER A 483 -12.09 11.42 -4.43
N PHE A 484 -11.83 10.80 -5.58
CA PHE A 484 -12.34 11.22 -6.88
C PHE A 484 -12.77 10.02 -7.69
N ALA A 485 -13.82 10.18 -8.47
CA ALA A 485 -14.23 9.26 -9.52
C ALA A 485 -14.23 9.96 -10.87
N ILE A 486 -13.76 9.28 -11.90
CA ILE A 486 -13.88 9.73 -13.29
C ILE A 486 -14.84 8.77 -13.98
N VAL A 487 -15.86 9.32 -14.62
CA VAL A 487 -16.95 8.57 -15.24
C VAL A 487 -17.28 9.10 -16.62
N ASN A 488 -18.02 8.29 -17.37
CA ASN A 488 -18.74 8.71 -18.55
C ASN A 488 -20.24 8.65 -18.24
N ASP A 489 -20.95 9.76 -18.47
CA ASP A 489 -22.38 9.90 -18.21
C ASP A 489 -23.20 10.02 -19.49
N VAL A 490 -22.61 9.76 -20.66
CA VAL A 490 -23.31 9.78 -21.95
C VAL A 490 -24.05 8.46 -22.13
N ASP A 491 -25.38 8.49 -22.06
CA ASP A 491 -26.22 7.28 -22.06
C ASP A 491 -26.07 6.38 -23.31
N SER A 492 -25.73 6.97 -24.46
CA SER A 492 -25.51 6.26 -25.72
C SER A 492 -24.10 5.68 -25.87
N ASP A 493 -23.21 5.98 -24.92
CA ASP A 493 -21.81 5.55 -24.96
C ASP A 493 -21.65 4.23 -24.19
N GLU A 494 -21.09 3.21 -24.84
CA GLU A 494 -20.82 1.90 -24.22
C GLU A 494 -19.84 1.98 -23.03
N ARG A 495 -19.08 3.08 -22.93
CA ARG A 495 -18.14 3.33 -21.83
C ARG A 495 -18.82 3.90 -20.58
N LYS A 496 -20.13 4.14 -20.60
CA LYS A 496 -20.89 4.69 -19.45
C LYS A 496 -20.87 3.82 -18.19
N ASP A 497 -20.48 2.56 -18.34
CA ASP A 497 -20.35 1.58 -17.25
C ASP A 497 -18.91 1.50 -16.71
N LEU A 498 -17.97 2.24 -17.28
CA LEU A 498 -16.58 2.28 -16.82
C LEU A 498 -16.36 3.41 -15.81
N ALA A 499 -15.51 3.16 -14.82
CA ALA A 499 -15.08 4.18 -13.87
C ALA A 499 -13.62 4.01 -13.47
N ILE A 500 -12.96 5.14 -13.21
CA ILE A 500 -11.72 5.20 -12.43
C ILE A 500 -12.08 5.79 -11.07
N ALA A 501 -11.62 5.18 -9.99
CA ALA A 501 -11.67 5.78 -8.67
C ALA A 501 -10.26 5.89 -8.08
N VAL A 502 -10.01 6.99 -7.38
CA VAL A 502 -8.78 7.22 -6.62
C VAL A 502 -9.13 7.76 -5.25
N THR A 503 -8.50 7.22 -4.22
CA THR A 503 -8.62 7.71 -2.84
C THR A 503 -7.24 7.89 -2.25
N ILE A 504 -6.95 9.09 -1.75
CA ILE A 504 -5.71 9.43 -1.07
C ILE A 504 -5.86 9.06 0.41
N GLU A 505 -4.98 8.20 0.90
CA GLU A 505 -4.95 7.81 2.31
C GLU A 505 -4.05 8.77 3.10
N TYR A 506 -4.38 8.98 4.38
CA TYR A 506 -3.66 9.92 5.25
C TYR A 506 -3.49 11.30 4.58
N PHE A 507 -4.60 11.86 4.08
CA PHE A 507 -4.61 12.96 3.11
C PHE A 507 -3.65 14.11 3.48
N SER A 508 -3.70 14.62 4.71
CA SER A 508 -2.87 15.77 5.12
C SER A 508 -1.39 15.44 5.07
N LYS A 509 -1.00 14.22 5.47
CA LYS A 509 0.38 13.75 5.39
C LYS A 509 0.81 13.49 3.94
N SER A 510 -0.02 12.79 3.17
CA SER A 510 0.23 12.49 1.77
C SER A 510 0.36 13.74 0.92
N MET A 511 -0.43 14.77 1.21
CA MET A 511 -0.50 16.00 0.44
C MET A 511 0.26 17.18 1.06
N ARG A 512 0.95 16.98 2.19
CA ARG A 512 1.68 18.02 2.94
C ARG A 512 0.79 19.20 3.34
N LYS A 513 -0.46 18.93 3.70
CA LYS A 513 -1.44 19.96 4.07
C LYS A 513 -0.97 20.73 5.31
N GLY A 514 -0.95 22.06 5.20
CA GLY A 514 -0.50 22.95 6.28
C GLY A 514 1.01 23.12 6.37
N GLU A 515 1.79 22.45 5.51
CA GLU A 515 3.23 22.66 5.42
C GLU A 515 3.59 23.84 4.52
N VAL A 516 4.79 24.39 4.73
CA VAL A 516 5.36 25.43 3.87
C VAL A 516 5.59 24.89 2.47
N GLY A 517 5.31 25.75 1.48
CA GLY A 517 5.51 25.43 0.07
C GLY A 517 4.45 24.51 -0.51
N ILE A 518 3.26 24.41 0.09
CA ILE A 518 2.11 23.79 -0.58
C ILE A 518 1.67 24.66 -1.77
N GLY A 519 1.30 24.02 -2.88
CA GLY A 519 0.86 24.73 -4.06
C GLY A 519 -0.45 25.48 -3.84
N ASN A 520 -0.56 26.66 -4.44
CA ASN A 520 -1.79 27.43 -4.47
C ASN A 520 -2.06 27.89 -5.91
N PRO A 521 -3.10 27.39 -6.58
CA PRO A 521 -4.11 26.43 -6.11
C PRO A 521 -3.56 25.00 -5.92
N PHE A 522 -4.11 24.29 -4.93
CA PHE A 522 -3.65 22.95 -4.55
C PHE A 522 -4.13 21.86 -5.51
N THR A 523 -5.43 21.86 -5.84
CA THR A 523 -6.05 20.89 -6.75
C THR A 523 -6.40 21.57 -8.06
N TRP A 524 -6.09 20.93 -9.19
CA TRP A 524 -6.48 21.44 -10.51
C TRP A 524 -6.50 20.35 -11.56
N ILE A 525 -7.29 20.58 -12.60
CA ILE A 525 -7.38 19.70 -13.76
C ILE A 525 -6.76 20.37 -14.98
N GLU A 526 -5.91 19.62 -15.68
CA GLU A 526 -5.47 19.92 -17.04
C GLU A 526 -6.45 19.27 -18.01
N HIS A 527 -7.05 20.10 -18.86
CA HIS A 527 -7.88 19.68 -19.97
C HIS A 527 -7.00 19.63 -21.22
N ASN A 528 -6.98 18.52 -21.94
CA ASN A 528 -6.29 18.39 -23.23
C ASN A 528 -7.17 17.53 -24.16
N PRO A 529 -7.13 17.72 -25.49
CA PRO A 529 -7.92 16.93 -26.43
C PRO A 529 -7.86 15.41 -26.24
N THR A 530 -6.72 14.89 -25.78
CA THR A 530 -6.48 13.44 -25.62
C THR A 530 -6.48 12.97 -24.16
N ARG A 531 -6.19 13.88 -23.22
CA ARG A 531 -5.93 13.54 -21.82
C ARG A 531 -6.61 14.55 -20.88
N GLY A 532 -7.40 14.06 -19.94
CA GLY A 532 -7.68 14.81 -18.72
C GLY A 532 -6.68 14.39 -17.65
N LYS A 533 -6.17 15.33 -16.85
CA LYS A 533 -5.26 14.99 -15.75
C LYS A 533 -5.51 15.83 -14.52
N LEU A 534 -5.90 15.17 -13.43
CA LEU A 534 -6.03 15.80 -12.12
C LEU A 534 -4.67 15.83 -11.41
N TYR A 535 -4.33 16.97 -10.83
CA TYR A 535 -3.09 17.22 -10.10
C TYR A 535 -3.36 17.68 -8.67
N PHE A 536 -2.47 17.29 -7.76
CA PHE A 536 -2.37 17.81 -6.40
C PHE A 536 -0.97 18.38 -6.17
N ALA A 537 -0.85 19.70 -6.09
CA ALA A 537 0.42 20.41 -5.95
C ALA A 537 0.90 20.40 -4.48
N SER A 538 1.43 19.26 -4.04
CA SER A 538 1.95 19.07 -2.66
C SER A 538 3.22 19.86 -2.36
N MET A 539 3.97 20.27 -3.39
CA MET A 539 5.11 21.19 -3.28
C MET A 539 5.10 22.23 -4.40
N GLN A 540 5.44 23.48 -4.08
CA GLN A 540 5.62 24.55 -5.06
C GLN A 540 6.64 25.57 -4.54
N ASN A 541 7.67 25.85 -5.36
CA ASN A 541 8.72 26.85 -5.09
C ASN A 541 9.24 26.85 -3.64
N VAL A 542 9.74 25.69 -3.18
CA VAL A 542 10.14 25.47 -1.80
C VAL A 542 11.52 24.82 -1.72
N ILE A 543 12.31 25.22 -0.72
CA ILE A 543 13.54 24.51 -0.36
C ILE A 543 13.19 23.45 0.67
N VAL A 544 13.46 22.20 0.32
CA VAL A 544 13.25 21.05 1.21
C VAL A 544 14.59 20.67 1.83
N PRO A 545 14.71 20.65 3.17
CA PRO A 545 15.97 20.35 3.83
C PRO A 545 16.34 18.87 3.72
N ALA A 546 17.64 18.59 3.79
CA ALA A 546 18.15 17.23 3.90
C ALA A 546 17.54 16.50 5.11
N GLY A 547 17.23 15.21 4.94
CA GLY A 547 16.59 14.36 5.94
C GLY A 547 15.06 14.49 6.01
N TYR A 548 14.44 15.40 5.25
CA TYR A 548 12.98 15.46 5.17
C TYR A 548 12.41 14.21 4.48
N ILE A 549 11.33 13.65 5.05
CA ILE A 549 10.67 12.45 4.52
C ILE A 549 9.22 12.80 4.17
N TRP A 550 8.91 12.69 2.88
CA TRP A 550 7.54 12.75 2.37
C TRP A 550 6.99 11.34 2.19
N ARG A 551 5.79 11.07 2.72
CA ARG A 551 5.10 9.79 2.54
C ARG A 551 3.77 10.02 1.84
N ILE A 552 3.54 9.32 0.74
CA ILE A 552 2.35 9.44 -0.08
C ILE A 552 1.69 8.07 -0.11
N LYS A 553 0.37 8.03 0.14
CA LYS A 553 -0.39 6.80 0.02
C LYS A 553 -1.70 7.02 -0.72
N SER A 554 -1.99 6.20 -1.71
CA SER A 554 -3.26 6.24 -2.44
C SER A 554 -3.72 4.87 -2.90
N LYS A 555 -5.02 4.72 -3.10
CA LYS A 555 -5.66 3.57 -3.73
C LYS A 555 -6.22 3.98 -5.08
N ARG A 556 -6.18 3.05 -6.04
CA ARG A 556 -6.73 3.22 -7.38
C ARG A 556 -7.51 2.00 -7.80
N LEU A 557 -8.62 2.22 -8.49
CA LEU A 557 -9.43 1.17 -9.08
C LEU A 557 -9.89 1.59 -10.48
N THR A 558 -9.85 0.64 -11.41
CA THR A 558 -10.59 0.74 -12.68
C THR A 558 -11.58 -0.40 -12.72
N THR A 559 -12.86 -0.06 -12.86
CA THR A 559 -13.94 -1.05 -12.81
C THR A 559 -14.94 -0.88 -13.94
N TYR A 560 -15.69 -1.96 -14.18
CA TYR A 560 -16.91 -1.98 -14.97
C TYR A 560 -18.10 -2.26 -14.03
N LEU A 561 -19.11 -1.41 -14.05
CA LEU A 561 -20.34 -1.52 -13.27
C LEU A 561 -21.50 -0.93 -14.10
N PRO A 562 -22.56 -1.71 -14.40
CA PRO A 562 -23.73 -1.18 -15.09
C PRO A 562 -24.27 0.09 -14.43
N GLU A 563 -24.45 1.14 -15.23
CA GLU A 563 -24.92 2.46 -14.80
C GLU A 563 -24.08 3.09 -13.68
N VAL A 564 -22.75 2.87 -13.70
CA VAL A 564 -21.83 3.35 -12.63
C VAL A 564 -22.00 4.84 -12.33
N SER A 565 -22.31 5.65 -13.34
CA SER A 565 -22.49 7.09 -13.18
C SER A 565 -23.67 7.45 -12.27
N LYS A 566 -24.79 6.70 -12.33
CA LYS A 566 -25.97 6.87 -11.44
C LYS A 566 -25.73 6.38 -10.01
N ASN A 567 -24.72 5.55 -9.81
CA ASN A 567 -24.35 5.04 -8.48
C ASN A 567 -23.33 5.94 -7.77
N ILE A 568 -22.71 6.87 -8.51
CA ILE A 568 -21.68 7.80 -8.02
C ILE A 568 -22.23 9.23 -7.89
N MET A 569 -23.05 9.65 -8.85
CA MET A 569 -23.78 10.94 -8.82
C MET A 569 -25.06 10.80 -8.00
#